data_AF-A0A7Z9J3Z2-F1
#
_entry.id   AF-A0A7Z9J3Z2-F1
#
_cell.length_a   1.000
_cell.length_b   1.000
_cell.length_c   1.000
_cell.angle_alpha   90.00
_cell.angle_beta   90.00
_cell.angle_gamma   90.00
#
_symmetry.space_group_name_H-M   'P 1'
#
loop_
_entity.id
_entity.type
_entity.pdbx_description
1 polymer ?
#
loop_
_entity_poly.entity_id
_entity_poly.type
_entity_poly.pdbx_seq_one_letter_code
_entity_poly.pdbx_strand_id
1 'polypeptide(L)'
;MRNLQLLLLIFLHSMLLFVPVAGEDLDLSRLRLRTAFAVRTEIPPAIDGRLTDEVWSTAIPITDFLQLEPDNLAPVTETTEARILYDNDNIYVAVRAYDSEPDKIVARLARRDAWMEAASSSADWLGIMFDSRNDDRTAFVFNVNAAGVKIDAYVHNDDQIDPSWDSVWDVAVRVDSEGWSAEYKLPFSLFRFNAGENHNWGFVIDRGIQRKQEFQQWPGKKRGVEGMVSRFGILKGIEGVSAPKQMVVLPYALGGYEASSHNSLARNLGLDVEYGLSSNTTLNLTFNPDFGQIEADPSVLNLTAFETFYEEKRPFFVEGGSFFKHRIQQFHSRRIGKEPGYFYPDEGSLIESPDATTILAAAKITGKTSSGLGFGLIESITDEEYGVWEYVDSDSNTMTEDFLLEPYTNYLVGRVEKSVFNSVSTFGMMFTDVRRKSSSSATTGGFNWDLSFLDNKLDLTGQLLMSQTNGEIGHAGRFFLGYDDPVWWEVGSAVSWYEDTFDLNDLGFLDRSGLLQFMAFGEIRKQDPWGPFLRNDLRMNYFYKERTDGLSLLNNVSVEQTNVTKSYWALGIGGEYSPPSFDDADVFKGSPWVIASPERWAMWGWFKSDGRKSTILQVAYGFGRD
;
A
#
# COMPACT_ATOMS: atom_id res chain seq x y z
N MET A 1 -80.61 8.75 18.16
CA MET A 1 -79.57 7.72 18.41
C MET A 1 -79.19 7.01 17.11
N ARG A 2 -78.60 7.73 16.15
CA ARG A 2 -78.07 7.14 14.89
C ARG A 2 -76.85 7.86 14.29
N ASN A 3 -76.47 9.02 14.84
CA ASN A 3 -75.33 9.82 14.34
C ASN A 3 -74.10 9.83 15.26
N LEU A 4 -74.08 9.03 16.34
CA LEU A 4 -72.92 8.93 17.25
C LEU A 4 -72.10 7.63 17.05
N GLN A 5 -72.66 6.64 16.34
CA GLN A 5 -71.95 5.38 16.04
C GLN A 5 -71.16 5.42 14.72
N LEU A 6 -71.40 6.40 13.84
CA LEU A 6 -70.69 6.52 12.56
C LEU A 6 -69.36 7.30 12.68
N LEU A 7 -69.25 8.20 13.68
CA LEU A 7 -68.00 8.96 13.92
C LEU A 7 -66.94 8.15 14.68
N LEU A 8 -67.34 7.12 15.45
CA LEU A 8 -66.38 6.26 16.15
C LEU A 8 -65.74 5.19 15.25
N LEU A 9 -66.34 4.90 14.08
CA LEU A 9 -65.83 3.92 13.12
C LEU A 9 -64.85 4.52 12.10
N ILE A 10 -64.91 5.84 11.86
CA ILE A 10 -63.98 6.53 10.94
C ILE A 10 -62.67 6.92 11.65
N PHE A 11 -62.68 7.08 12.97
CA PHE A 11 -61.45 7.33 13.75
C PHE A 11 -60.63 6.04 14.05
N LEU A 12 -61.23 4.85 13.86
CA LEU A 12 -60.55 3.56 14.06
C LEU A 12 -60.01 2.93 12.76
N HIS A 13 -60.24 3.55 11.59
CA HIS A 13 -59.75 3.04 10.29
C HIS A 13 -58.58 3.84 9.69
N SER A 14 -58.09 4.89 10.37
CA SER A 14 -56.90 5.65 9.98
C SER A 14 -55.65 5.35 10.83
N MET A 15 -55.67 4.25 11.59
CA MET A 15 -54.53 3.78 12.41
C MET A 15 -54.17 2.34 12.06
N LEU A 16 -54.09 2.03 10.77
CA LEU A 16 -53.50 0.80 10.26
C LEU A 16 -52.07 1.10 9.76
N LEU A 17 -51.12 0.67 10.58
CA LEU A 17 -49.82 0.11 10.20
C LEU A 17 -48.75 1.08 9.70
N PHE A 18 -48.25 1.96 10.59
CA PHE A 18 -46.80 1.98 10.77
C PHE A 18 -46.46 0.79 11.68
N VAL A 19 -46.26 -0.38 11.07
CA VAL A 19 -45.42 -1.38 11.72
C VAL A 19 -44.02 -0.79 11.61
N PRO A 20 -43.34 -0.42 12.71
CA PRO A 20 -41.90 -0.34 12.61
C PRO A 20 -41.49 -1.73 12.18
N VAL A 21 -40.98 -1.88 10.96
CA VAL A 21 -40.15 -3.03 10.64
C VAL A 21 -39.10 -2.99 11.75
N ALA A 22 -39.25 -3.87 12.73
CA ALA A 22 -38.17 -4.19 13.62
C ALA A 22 -37.08 -4.67 12.67
N GLY A 23 -36.12 -3.79 12.39
CA GLY A 23 -34.88 -4.22 11.80
C GLY A 23 -34.42 -5.37 12.67
N GLU A 24 -34.07 -6.50 12.05
CA GLU A 24 -33.31 -7.52 12.77
C GLU A 24 -32.24 -6.78 13.57
N ASP A 25 -32.22 -6.99 14.89
CA ASP A 25 -31.14 -6.43 15.71
C ASP A 25 -29.84 -6.79 15.02
N LEU A 26 -29.12 -5.78 14.53
CA LEU A 26 -27.97 -5.97 13.68
C LEU A 26 -26.95 -6.82 14.44
N ASP A 27 -26.71 -8.05 13.97
CA ASP A 27 -25.77 -8.96 14.63
C ASP A 27 -24.33 -8.49 14.38
N LEU A 28 -23.83 -7.68 15.31
CA LEU A 28 -22.46 -7.15 15.30
C LEU A 28 -21.39 -8.25 15.35
N SER A 29 -21.74 -9.50 15.64
CA SER A 29 -20.80 -10.64 15.56
C SER A 29 -20.61 -11.17 14.13
N ARG A 30 -21.47 -10.75 13.19
CA ARG A 30 -21.51 -11.26 11.80
C ARG A 30 -21.36 -10.17 10.74
N LEU A 31 -20.71 -9.05 11.07
CA LEU A 31 -20.53 -7.91 10.15
C LEU A 31 -19.94 -8.35 8.79
N ARG A 32 -18.88 -9.17 8.78
CA ARG A 32 -18.28 -9.68 7.53
C ARG A 32 -19.21 -10.55 6.67
N LEU A 33 -20.27 -11.11 7.25
CA LEU A 33 -21.24 -11.96 6.53
C LEU A 33 -22.38 -11.16 5.91
N ARG A 34 -22.43 -9.84 6.18
CA ARG A 34 -23.40 -8.96 5.57
C ARG A 34 -23.22 -8.96 4.06
N THR A 35 -24.35 -8.97 3.36
CA THR A 35 -24.38 -9.15 1.91
C THR A 35 -24.90 -7.90 1.23
N ALA A 36 -24.22 -7.47 0.17
CA ALA A 36 -24.71 -6.51 -0.82
C ALA A 36 -24.96 -7.24 -2.15
N PHE A 37 -25.75 -6.64 -3.03
CA PHE A 37 -26.07 -7.21 -4.33
C PHE A 37 -25.79 -6.21 -5.44
N ALA A 38 -25.03 -6.65 -6.43
CA ALA A 38 -24.92 -5.97 -7.72
C ALA A 38 -26.06 -6.43 -8.63
N VAL A 39 -26.72 -5.49 -9.31
CA VAL A 39 -27.82 -5.80 -10.24
C VAL A 39 -27.35 -5.57 -11.67
N ARG A 40 -27.65 -6.53 -12.56
CA ARG A 40 -27.29 -6.42 -13.97
C ARG A 40 -28.11 -5.32 -14.65
N THR A 41 -27.46 -4.51 -15.47
CA THR A 41 -28.12 -3.56 -16.37
C THR A 41 -27.77 -3.81 -17.83
N GLU A 42 -28.71 -3.51 -18.73
CA GLU A 42 -28.48 -3.45 -20.18
C GLU A 42 -28.12 -2.04 -20.66
N ILE A 43 -28.49 -1.01 -19.87
CA ILE A 43 -28.24 0.40 -20.18
C ILE A 43 -27.28 0.92 -19.10
N PRO A 44 -26.03 1.25 -19.46
CA PRO A 44 -25.08 1.77 -18.50
C PRO A 44 -25.50 3.18 -18.04
N PRO A 45 -25.32 3.52 -16.76
CA PRO A 45 -25.56 4.89 -16.27
C PRO A 45 -24.57 5.88 -16.89
N ALA A 46 -24.99 7.14 -17.01
CA ALA A 46 -24.10 8.24 -17.33
C ALA A 46 -23.25 8.58 -16.10
N ILE A 47 -21.93 8.69 -16.27
CA ILE A 47 -21.02 9.03 -15.17
C ILE A 47 -20.87 10.55 -15.12
N ASP A 48 -21.82 11.24 -14.49
CA ASP A 48 -21.84 12.70 -14.39
C ASP A 48 -22.02 13.24 -12.95
N GLY A 49 -22.08 12.31 -11.98
CA GLY A 49 -22.26 12.55 -10.56
C GLY A 49 -23.71 12.75 -10.17
N ARG A 50 -24.67 12.67 -11.10
CA ARG A 50 -26.11 12.85 -10.86
C ARG A 50 -26.78 11.48 -10.82
N LEU A 51 -27.29 11.12 -9.65
CA LEU A 51 -28.02 9.86 -9.45
C LEU A 51 -29.47 9.91 -10.00
N THR A 52 -29.66 10.55 -11.16
CA THR A 52 -30.97 10.79 -11.79
C THR A 52 -31.34 9.74 -12.84
N ASP A 53 -30.40 8.92 -13.29
CA ASP A 53 -30.68 7.86 -14.26
C ASP A 53 -31.64 6.82 -13.68
N GLU A 54 -32.67 6.47 -14.45
CA GLU A 54 -33.71 5.53 -14.01
C GLU A 54 -33.14 4.15 -13.66
N VAL A 55 -32.02 3.75 -14.27
CA VAL A 55 -31.35 2.47 -14.01
C VAL A 55 -30.97 2.31 -12.54
N TRP A 56 -30.60 3.40 -11.85
CA TRP A 56 -30.25 3.37 -10.43
C TRP A 56 -31.41 2.98 -9.53
N SER A 57 -32.66 3.07 -9.99
CA SER A 57 -33.83 2.63 -9.23
C SER A 57 -33.99 1.10 -9.20
N THR A 58 -33.29 0.38 -10.08
CA THR A 58 -33.33 -1.10 -10.15
C THR A 58 -32.33 -1.75 -9.18
N ALA A 59 -31.31 -1.01 -8.77
CA ALA A 59 -30.30 -1.48 -7.83
C ALA A 59 -30.86 -1.58 -6.40
N ILE A 60 -30.38 -2.56 -5.64
CA ILE A 60 -30.73 -2.71 -4.23
C ILE A 60 -29.89 -1.69 -3.41
N PRO A 61 -30.52 -0.79 -2.65
CA PRO A 61 -29.79 0.20 -1.88
C PRO A 61 -29.11 -0.43 -0.64
N ILE A 62 -27.89 0.01 -0.38
CA ILE A 62 -27.12 -0.26 0.83
C ILE A 62 -27.21 0.97 1.70
N THR A 63 -27.83 0.88 2.88
CA THR A 63 -28.14 2.05 3.75
C THR A 63 -27.67 1.88 5.19
N ASP A 64 -27.25 0.67 5.54
CA ASP A 64 -26.96 0.21 6.90
C ASP A 64 -25.48 0.38 7.26
N PHE A 65 -24.97 1.59 7.00
CA PHE A 65 -23.62 2.03 7.38
C PHE A 65 -23.50 2.19 8.90
N LEU A 66 -22.29 1.96 9.41
CA LEU A 66 -21.95 2.12 10.83
C LEU A 66 -20.77 3.05 11.00
N GLN A 67 -20.69 3.74 12.14
CA GLN A 67 -19.50 4.50 12.48
C GLN A 67 -18.32 3.57 12.82
N LEU A 68 -17.14 3.86 12.31
CA LEU A 68 -15.86 3.36 12.81
C LEU A 68 -15.28 4.30 13.87
N GLU A 69 -15.40 5.60 13.59
CA GLU A 69 -15.03 6.72 14.44
C GLU A 69 -16.15 7.76 14.40
N PRO A 70 -16.40 8.49 15.50
CA PRO A 70 -15.80 8.33 16.83
C PRO A 70 -16.36 7.16 17.65
N ASP A 71 -17.64 6.82 17.44
CA ASP A 71 -18.36 5.86 18.27
C ASP A 71 -18.52 4.53 17.50
N ASN A 72 -17.59 3.60 17.68
CA ASN A 72 -17.53 2.35 16.89
C ASN A 72 -18.86 1.57 16.93
N LEU A 73 -19.38 1.22 15.75
CA LEU A 73 -20.63 0.52 15.48
C LEU A 73 -21.91 1.26 15.90
N ALA A 74 -21.83 2.56 16.21
CA ALA A 74 -23.00 3.40 16.42
C ALA A 74 -23.69 3.76 15.08
N PRO A 75 -24.98 4.17 15.11
CA PRO A 75 -25.66 4.72 13.95
C PRO A 75 -24.93 5.96 13.40
N VAL A 76 -24.83 6.07 12.08
CA VAL A 76 -24.19 7.22 11.41
C VAL A 76 -24.92 8.53 11.68
N THR A 77 -24.20 9.65 11.76
CA THR A 77 -24.83 10.96 11.98
C THR A 77 -25.20 11.69 10.70
N GLU A 78 -24.69 11.23 9.57
CA GLU A 78 -25.11 11.62 8.22
C GLU A 78 -25.38 10.35 7.43
N THR A 79 -26.55 10.26 6.80
CA THR A 79 -26.92 9.03 6.09
C THR A 79 -26.09 8.87 4.82
N THR A 80 -25.71 7.63 4.53
CA THR A 80 -25.04 7.25 3.29
C THR A 80 -25.83 6.14 2.64
N GLU A 81 -26.06 6.26 1.34
CA GLU A 81 -26.71 5.23 0.54
C GLU A 81 -25.80 4.86 -0.62
N ALA A 82 -25.61 3.57 -0.88
CA ALA A 82 -24.87 3.11 -2.03
C ALA A 82 -25.71 2.14 -2.88
N ARG A 83 -25.43 2.10 -4.18
CA ARG A 83 -26.10 1.25 -5.16
C ARG A 83 -25.08 0.68 -6.12
N ILE A 84 -25.25 -0.58 -6.50
CA ILE A 84 -24.28 -1.30 -7.34
C ILE A 84 -25.00 -1.89 -8.54
N LEU A 85 -24.52 -1.53 -9.73
CA LEU A 85 -24.94 -2.09 -11.00
C LEU A 85 -23.75 -2.72 -11.71
N TYR A 86 -24.00 -3.57 -12.70
CA TYR A 86 -22.95 -4.05 -13.59
C TYR A 86 -23.51 -4.38 -14.98
N ASP A 87 -22.66 -4.31 -15.99
CA ASP A 87 -22.95 -4.82 -17.34
C ASP A 87 -21.94 -5.91 -17.73
N ASN A 88 -21.68 -6.13 -19.01
CA ASN A 88 -20.70 -7.13 -19.44
C ASN A 88 -19.24 -6.70 -19.21
N ASP A 89 -18.99 -5.40 -19.14
CA ASP A 89 -17.67 -4.79 -19.25
C ASP A 89 -17.27 -4.02 -17.99
N ASN A 90 -18.23 -3.53 -17.20
CA ASN A 90 -18.00 -2.66 -16.05
C ASN A 90 -18.90 -3.00 -14.86
N ILE A 91 -18.38 -2.74 -13.67
CA ILE A 91 -19.17 -2.54 -12.45
C ILE A 91 -19.32 -1.03 -12.19
N TYR A 92 -20.52 -0.63 -11.81
CA TYR A 92 -20.88 0.74 -11.49
C TYR A 92 -21.27 0.85 -10.03
N VAL A 93 -20.73 1.85 -9.33
CA VAL A 93 -21.12 2.12 -7.95
C VAL A 93 -21.55 3.57 -7.85
N ALA A 94 -22.77 3.79 -7.37
CA ALA A 94 -23.26 5.10 -6.98
C ALA A 94 -23.24 5.21 -5.47
N VAL A 95 -22.76 6.32 -4.94
CA VAL A 95 -22.84 6.63 -3.52
C VAL A 95 -23.45 8.01 -3.35
N ARG A 96 -24.54 8.07 -2.57
CA ARG A 96 -25.18 9.29 -2.10
C ARG A 96 -24.75 9.54 -0.66
N ALA A 97 -23.90 10.54 -0.46
CA ALA A 97 -23.45 11.01 0.82
C ALA A 97 -24.31 12.21 1.25
N TYR A 98 -25.43 11.94 1.93
CA TYR A 98 -26.27 13.02 2.46
C TYR A 98 -25.49 13.81 3.50
N ASP A 99 -25.66 15.12 3.54
CA ASP A 99 -25.10 15.99 4.57
C ASP A 99 -26.14 17.06 4.95
N SER A 100 -26.46 17.14 6.24
CA SER A 100 -27.38 18.16 6.77
C SER A 100 -26.89 19.61 6.62
N GLU A 101 -25.60 19.81 6.34
CA GLU A 101 -24.94 21.10 6.11
C GLU A 101 -24.06 21.08 4.84
N PRO A 102 -24.62 20.95 3.61
CA PRO A 102 -23.85 20.74 2.38
C PRO A 102 -22.82 21.85 2.07
N ASP A 103 -23.12 23.09 2.46
CA ASP A 103 -22.21 24.24 2.30
C ASP A 103 -20.91 24.11 3.11
N LYS A 104 -20.82 23.13 4.04
CA LYS A 104 -19.66 22.86 4.88
C LYS A 104 -18.86 21.62 4.44
N ILE A 105 -19.23 20.98 3.33
CA ILE A 105 -18.48 19.86 2.75
C ILE A 105 -17.08 20.34 2.38
N VAL A 106 -16.05 19.61 2.83
CA VAL A 106 -14.65 20.00 2.61
C VAL A 106 -14.11 19.32 1.35
N ALA A 107 -14.25 19.99 0.21
CA ALA A 107 -13.76 19.55 -1.09
C ALA A 107 -12.38 20.16 -1.40
N ARG A 108 -11.28 19.48 -1.02
CA ARG A 108 -9.90 19.97 -1.28
C ARG A 108 -9.36 19.44 -2.61
N LEU A 109 -8.80 20.34 -3.42
CA LEU A 109 -7.99 19.94 -4.57
C LEU A 109 -6.59 19.56 -4.10
N ALA A 110 -6.09 18.46 -4.64
CA ALA A 110 -4.77 17.92 -4.40
C ALA A 110 -4.32 17.14 -5.63
N ARG A 111 -3.05 16.72 -5.64
CA ARG A 111 -2.55 15.81 -6.67
C ARG A 111 -3.26 14.44 -6.52
N ARG A 112 -3.44 13.72 -7.64
CA ARG A 112 -3.85 12.31 -7.62
C ARG A 112 -2.93 11.52 -6.67
N ASP A 113 -3.51 10.57 -5.94
CA ASP A 113 -2.81 9.66 -5.00
C ASP A 113 -2.17 10.34 -3.77
N ALA A 114 -2.40 11.64 -3.58
CA ALA A 114 -1.98 12.38 -2.40
C ALA A 114 -2.95 12.15 -1.22
N TRP A 115 -2.94 10.94 -0.63
CA TRP A 115 -3.89 10.52 0.41
C TRP A 115 -4.04 11.50 1.58
N MET A 116 -2.94 12.09 2.06
CA MET A 116 -2.97 12.98 3.23
C MET A 116 -3.63 14.33 2.93
N GLU A 117 -3.46 14.83 1.71
CA GLU A 117 -3.96 16.12 1.23
C GLU A 117 -5.37 16.02 0.67
N ALA A 118 -5.64 14.95 -0.08
CA ALA A 118 -6.89 14.70 -0.79
C ALA A 118 -7.94 13.98 0.06
N ALA A 119 -7.55 13.20 1.07
CA ALA A 119 -8.45 12.38 1.88
C ALA A 119 -8.11 12.49 3.38
N SER A 120 -8.14 11.37 4.12
CA SER A 120 -7.85 11.32 5.55
C SER A 120 -8.68 12.35 6.36
N SER A 121 -8.05 13.09 7.26
CA SER A 121 -8.66 14.19 8.04
C SER A 121 -8.65 15.54 7.31
N SER A 122 -8.29 15.55 6.02
CA SER A 122 -8.13 16.75 5.20
C SER A 122 -9.32 17.02 4.28
N ALA A 123 -10.17 16.06 3.97
CA ALA A 123 -11.32 16.31 3.09
C ALA A 123 -12.47 15.36 3.40
N ASP A 124 -13.63 15.66 2.83
CA ASP A 124 -14.71 14.69 2.73
C ASP A 124 -14.39 13.72 1.58
N TRP A 125 -14.48 12.42 1.85
CA TRP A 125 -14.08 11.37 0.89
C TRP A 125 -14.95 10.13 0.95
N LEU A 126 -14.95 9.37 -0.15
CA LEU A 126 -15.61 8.09 -0.32
C LEU A 126 -14.61 7.07 -0.85
N GLY A 127 -14.58 5.91 -0.21
CA GLY A 127 -13.72 4.79 -0.57
C GLY A 127 -14.53 3.56 -0.93
N ILE A 128 -14.12 2.86 -1.97
CA ILE A 128 -14.71 1.58 -2.40
C ILE A 128 -13.58 0.57 -2.55
N MET A 129 -13.77 -0.61 -1.96
CA MET A 129 -12.77 -1.67 -2.01
C MET A 129 -13.39 -2.99 -2.45
N PHE A 130 -12.67 -3.71 -3.32
CA PHE A 130 -13.10 -5.01 -3.84
C PHE A 130 -12.03 -6.07 -3.65
N ASP A 131 -12.37 -7.17 -2.99
CA ASP A 131 -11.65 -8.44 -3.06
C ASP A 131 -12.34 -9.32 -4.13
N SER A 132 -11.88 -9.19 -5.38
CA SER A 132 -12.47 -9.91 -6.52
C SER A 132 -12.16 -11.41 -6.53
N ARG A 133 -11.21 -11.86 -5.70
CA ARG A 133 -10.83 -13.28 -5.58
C ARG A 133 -11.52 -13.95 -4.39
N ASN A 134 -12.09 -13.17 -3.49
CA ASN A 134 -12.63 -13.59 -2.21
C ASN A 134 -11.62 -14.45 -1.44
N ASP A 135 -10.37 -13.97 -1.39
CA ASP A 135 -9.25 -14.63 -0.74
C ASP A 135 -8.90 -14.05 0.64
N ASP A 136 -9.67 -13.05 1.09
CA ASP A 136 -9.52 -12.35 2.37
C ASP A 136 -8.14 -11.70 2.56
N ARG A 137 -7.38 -11.51 1.46
CA ARG A 137 -5.99 -11.03 1.51
C ARG A 137 -5.68 -9.93 0.53
N THR A 138 -6.35 -9.92 -0.62
CA THR A 138 -6.05 -8.98 -1.70
C THR A 138 -7.26 -8.13 -2.04
N ALA A 139 -7.06 -6.83 -2.25
CA ALA A 139 -8.14 -5.93 -2.64
C ALA A 139 -7.66 -4.79 -3.53
N PHE A 140 -8.58 -4.25 -4.32
CA PHE A 140 -8.39 -3.04 -5.12
C PHE A 140 -9.10 -1.88 -4.43
N VAL A 141 -8.41 -0.75 -4.27
CA VAL A 141 -8.90 0.41 -3.54
C VAL A 141 -9.16 1.54 -4.53
N PHE A 142 -10.38 2.10 -4.48
CA PHE A 142 -10.79 3.26 -5.28
C PHE A 142 -11.37 4.33 -4.36
N ASN A 143 -10.61 5.40 -4.13
CA ASN A 143 -11.02 6.52 -3.31
C ASN A 143 -11.22 7.77 -4.16
N VAL A 144 -12.23 8.56 -3.80
CA VAL A 144 -12.46 9.88 -4.37
C VAL A 144 -12.84 10.86 -3.26
N ASN A 145 -12.37 12.09 -3.35
CA ASN A 145 -12.85 13.14 -2.46
C ASN A 145 -13.99 13.97 -3.09
N ALA A 146 -14.61 14.84 -2.29
CA ALA A 146 -15.71 15.70 -2.76
C ALA A 146 -15.31 16.69 -3.87
N ALA A 147 -14.02 16.84 -4.17
CA ALA A 147 -13.50 17.63 -5.29
C ALA A 147 -13.20 16.79 -6.56
N GLY A 148 -13.36 15.47 -6.50
CA GLY A 148 -13.08 14.55 -7.61
C GLY A 148 -11.62 14.08 -7.71
N VAL A 149 -10.78 14.34 -6.69
CA VAL A 149 -9.40 13.83 -6.66
C VAL A 149 -9.43 12.31 -6.44
N LYS A 150 -8.83 11.57 -7.37
CA LYS A 150 -8.75 10.10 -7.35
C LYS A 150 -7.54 9.64 -6.54
N ILE A 151 -7.72 8.56 -5.80
CA ILE A 151 -6.66 7.80 -5.14
C ILE A 151 -6.93 6.32 -5.41
N ASP A 152 -5.95 5.59 -5.93
CA ASP A 152 -5.99 4.14 -6.00
C ASP A 152 -4.79 3.46 -5.34
N ALA A 153 -5.02 2.22 -4.92
CA ALA A 153 -4.01 1.38 -4.30
C ALA A 153 -4.40 -0.09 -4.41
N TYR A 154 -3.41 -0.96 -4.22
CA TYR A 154 -3.61 -2.40 -4.09
C TYR A 154 -3.34 -2.83 -2.65
N VAL A 155 -4.23 -3.62 -2.05
CA VAL A 155 -3.98 -4.23 -0.73
C VAL A 155 -3.47 -5.66 -0.94
N HIS A 156 -2.42 -6.02 -0.24
CA HIS A 156 -1.92 -7.39 -0.14
C HIS A 156 -1.73 -7.79 1.32
N ASN A 157 -1.62 -9.09 1.59
CA ASN A 157 -1.46 -9.63 2.95
C ASN A 157 -2.48 -9.08 3.95
N ASP A 158 -3.75 -8.98 3.54
CA ASP A 158 -4.90 -8.54 4.35
C ASP A 158 -4.92 -7.03 4.69
N ASP A 159 -3.78 -6.36 4.89
CA ASP A 159 -3.76 -4.95 5.31
C ASP A 159 -2.61 -4.08 4.76
N GLN A 160 -1.69 -4.66 3.98
CA GLN A 160 -0.54 -3.91 3.43
C GLN A 160 -0.97 -3.18 2.17
N ILE A 161 -0.94 -1.85 2.22
CA ILE A 161 -1.33 -0.98 1.11
C ILE A 161 -0.11 -0.71 0.23
N ASP A 162 -0.26 -0.99 -1.07
CA ASP A 162 0.69 -0.67 -2.13
C ASP A 162 0.14 0.50 -2.96
N PRO A 163 0.60 1.74 -2.71
CA PRO A 163 0.14 2.93 -3.43
C PRO A 163 0.79 3.07 -4.82
N SER A 164 1.69 2.15 -5.21
CA SER A 164 2.30 2.19 -6.55
C SER A 164 1.37 1.67 -7.65
N TRP A 165 0.28 0.98 -7.29
CA TRP A 165 -0.71 0.50 -8.23
C TRP A 165 -1.57 1.64 -8.75
N ASP A 166 -1.33 2.04 -9.99
CA ASP A 166 -2.10 3.08 -10.70
C ASP A 166 -2.92 2.44 -11.82
N SER A 167 -4.21 2.76 -11.85
CA SER A 167 -5.17 2.20 -12.79
C SER A 167 -6.03 3.25 -13.49
N VAL A 168 -6.62 2.86 -14.61
CA VAL A 168 -7.51 3.72 -15.40
C VAL A 168 -8.97 3.37 -15.09
N TRP A 169 -9.65 4.29 -14.40
CA TRP A 169 -11.06 4.18 -14.04
C TRP A 169 -11.73 5.56 -14.06
N ASP A 170 -13.05 5.58 -14.24
CA ASP A 170 -13.84 6.81 -14.35
C ASP A 170 -14.64 7.06 -13.06
N VAL A 171 -14.70 8.32 -12.65
CA VAL A 171 -15.59 8.76 -11.57
C VAL A 171 -16.02 10.21 -11.80
N ALA A 172 -17.28 10.49 -11.49
CA ALA A 172 -17.81 11.84 -11.46
C ALA A 172 -18.39 12.15 -10.08
N VAL A 173 -18.14 13.37 -9.60
CA VAL A 173 -18.53 13.84 -8.28
C VAL A 173 -19.40 15.09 -8.42
N ARG A 174 -20.46 15.19 -7.62
CA ARG A 174 -21.32 16.37 -7.58
C ARG A 174 -21.77 16.71 -6.16
N VAL A 175 -21.58 17.96 -5.77
CA VAL A 175 -22.16 18.54 -4.55
C VAL A 175 -23.49 19.20 -4.91
N ASP A 176 -24.50 19.05 -4.05
CA ASP A 176 -25.83 19.66 -4.21
C ASP A 176 -26.48 19.98 -2.84
N SER A 177 -27.78 20.32 -2.86
CA SER A 177 -28.50 20.79 -1.69
C SER A 177 -28.78 19.74 -0.61
N GLU A 178 -28.57 18.45 -0.87
CA GLU A 178 -28.75 17.40 0.16
C GLU A 178 -27.42 16.77 0.60
N GLY A 179 -26.29 17.17 0.01
CA GLY A 179 -24.98 16.63 0.30
C GLY A 179 -24.13 16.52 -0.96
N TRP A 180 -23.60 15.33 -1.24
CA TRP A 180 -22.88 15.06 -2.48
C TRP A 180 -23.02 13.61 -2.95
N SER A 181 -22.68 13.35 -4.20
CA SER A 181 -22.69 12.02 -4.79
C SER A 181 -21.44 11.76 -5.62
N ALA A 182 -21.08 10.48 -5.71
CA ALA A 182 -20.05 9.97 -6.58
C ALA A 182 -20.59 8.79 -7.41
N GLU A 183 -20.29 8.77 -8.70
CA GLU A 183 -20.59 7.68 -9.61
C GLU A 183 -19.28 7.12 -10.16
N TYR A 184 -19.00 5.85 -9.87
CA TYR A 184 -17.81 5.13 -10.27
C TYR A 184 -18.16 4.21 -11.44
N LYS A 185 -17.28 4.18 -12.44
CA LYS A 185 -17.28 3.17 -13.50
C LYS A 185 -15.93 2.46 -13.50
N LEU A 186 -15.97 1.20 -13.12
CA LEU A 186 -14.80 0.36 -12.93
C LEU A 186 -14.86 -0.79 -13.95
N PRO A 187 -14.00 -0.80 -14.98
CA PRO A 187 -13.93 -1.90 -15.92
C PRO A 187 -13.61 -3.24 -15.22
N PHE A 188 -14.27 -4.33 -15.64
CA PHE A 188 -13.95 -5.68 -15.16
C PHE A 188 -12.49 -6.07 -15.46
N SER A 189 -11.86 -5.40 -16.43
CA SER A 189 -10.45 -5.54 -16.76
C SER A 189 -9.49 -5.19 -15.62
N LEU A 190 -9.92 -4.37 -14.65
CA LEU A 190 -9.14 -4.01 -13.48
C LEU A 190 -9.01 -5.18 -12.48
N PHE A 191 -10.01 -6.05 -12.46
CA PHE A 191 -10.13 -7.10 -11.46
C PHE A 191 -9.57 -8.41 -11.98
N ARG A 192 -8.92 -9.15 -11.08
CA ARG A 192 -8.48 -10.52 -11.36
C ARG A 192 -9.45 -11.49 -10.69
N PHE A 193 -10.20 -12.27 -11.47
CA PHE A 193 -11.20 -13.21 -10.96
C PHE A 193 -11.37 -14.43 -11.87
N ASN A 194 -11.93 -15.52 -11.33
CA ASN A 194 -12.22 -16.74 -12.07
C ASN A 194 -13.47 -16.59 -12.92
N ALA A 195 -13.46 -17.09 -14.17
CA ALA A 195 -14.67 -17.21 -14.96
C ALA A 195 -15.60 -18.26 -14.34
N GLY A 196 -16.90 -17.99 -14.28
CA GLY A 196 -17.86 -18.93 -13.71
C GLY A 196 -19.24 -18.30 -13.52
N GLU A 197 -20.18 -19.12 -13.03
CA GLU A 197 -21.51 -18.68 -12.63
C GLU A 197 -21.46 -18.30 -11.14
N ASN A 198 -21.89 -17.08 -10.82
CA ASN A 198 -21.99 -16.50 -9.47
C ASN A 198 -20.64 -16.17 -8.80
N HIS A 199 -20.21 -14.91 -8.94
CA HIS A 199 -19.09 -14.38 -8.18
C HIS A 199 -19.56 -13.81 -6.85
N ASN A 200 -18.97 -14.32 -5.76
CA ASN A 200 -19.01 -13.67 -4.46
C ASN A 200 -17.68 -12.93 -4.30
N TRP A 201 -17.73 -11.60 -4.18
CA TRP A 201 -16.56 -10.76 -3.95
C TRP A 201 -16.58 -10.21 -2.54
N GLY A 202 -15.41 -9.98 -1.94
CA GLY A 202 -15.34 -9.15 -0.74
C GLY A 202 -15.58 -7.69 -1.14
N PHE A 203 -16.32 -6.94 -0.33
CA PHE A 203 -16.68 -5.57 -0.62
C PHE A 203 -16.77 -4.69 0.63
N VAL A 204 -16.27 -3.45 0.51
CA VAL A 204 -16.36 -2.39 1.53
C VAL A 204 -16.66 -1.06 0.87
N ILE A 205 -17.45 -0.24 1.57
CA ILE A 205 -17.62 1.19 1.27
C ILE A 205 -17.32 1.98 2.53
N ASP A 206 -16.46 2.99 2.38
CA ASP A 206 -16.08 3.92 3.41
C ASP A 206 -16.51 5.35 3.07
N ARG A 207 -16.81 6.12 4.10
CA ARG A 207 -17.02 7.57 4.00
C ARG A 207 -16.29 8.28 5.12
N GLY A 208 -15.50 9.29 4.77
CA GLY A 208 -14.93 10.24 5.73
C GLY A 208 -15.67 11.58 5.69
N ILE A 209 -16.07 12.07 6.86
CA ILE A 209 -16.68 13.40 7.02
C ILE A 209 -15.74 14.28 7.84
N GLN A 210 -15.04 15.20 7.16
CA GLN A 210 -13.94 15.96 7.75
C GLN A 210 -14.39 16.77 8.96
N ARG A 211 -15.49 17.53 8.80
CA ARG A 211 -15.99 18.46 9.82
C ARG A 211 -16.49 17.75 11.09
N LYS A 212 -16.89 16.48 10.98
CA LYS A 212 -17.38 15.67 12.10
C LYS A 212 -16.30 14.78 12.69
N GLN A 213 -15.22 14.52 11.95
CA GLN A 213 -14.24 13.45 12.21
C GLN A 213 -14.96 12.11 12.39
N GLU A 214 -15.97 11.90 11.55
CA GLU A 214 -16.75 10.68 11.53
C GLU A 214 -16.32 9.86 10.32
N PHE A 215 -15.97 8.61 10.57
CA PHE A 215 -15.70 7.62 9.54
C PHE A 215 -16.82 6.60 9.57
N GLN A 216 -17.45 6.38 8.43
CA GLN A 216 -18.54 5.43 8.28
C GLN A 216 -18.06 4.30 7.38
N GLN A 217 -18.54 3.09 7.65
CA GLN A 217 -18.20 1.92 6.86
C GLN A 217 -19.40 0.98 6.73
N TRP A 218 -19.53 0.39 5.54
CA TRP A 218 -20.27 -0.84 5.31
C TRP A 218 -19.26 -1.97 5.00
N PRO A 219 -19.36 -3.15 5.65
CA PRO A 219 -20.36 -3.55 6.64
C PRO A 219 -20.04 -3.08 8.07
N GLY A 220 -18.94 -2.35 8.26
CA GLY A 220 -18.40 -1.95 9.55
C GLY A 220 -17.49 -3.01 10.16
N LYS A 221 -16.64 -2.57 11.10
CA LYS A 221 -15.62 -3.40 11.73
C LYS A 221 -15.51 -3.05 13.21
N LYS A 222 -15.44 -4.06 14.07
CA LYS A 222 -15.19 -3.86 15.50
C LYS A 222 -13.79 -3.26 15.69
N ARG A 223 -13.69 -2.32 16.62
CA ARG A 223 -12.40 -1.72 17.00
C ARG A 223 -11.44 -2.78 17.55
N GLY A 224 -10.15 -2.61 17.23
CA GLY A 224 -9.04 -3.47 17.60
C GLY A 224 -9.04 -4.87 16.97
N VAL A 225 -10.00 -5.21 16.12
CA VAL A 225 -9.90 -6.43 15.33
C VAL A 225 -8.90 -6.19 14.19
N GLU A 226 -7.87 -7.02 14.09
CA GLU A 226 -6.88 -6.94 13.00
C GLU A 226 -7.44 -7.40 11.65
N GLY A 227 -6.71 -7.05 10.58
CA GLY A 227 -7.06 -7.33 9.19
C GLY A 227 -7.98 -6.27 8.57
N MET A 228 -7.86 -6.05 7.27
CA MET A 228 -8.71 -5.13 6.50
C MET A 228 -9.57 -5.93 5.53
N VAL A 229 -8.95 -6.63 4.56
CA VAL A 229 -9.66 -7.38 3.52
C VAL A 229 -10.49 -8.53 4.12
N SER A 230 -9.97 -9.23 5.12
CA SER A 230 -10.65 -10.32 5.83
C SER A 230 -11.88 -9.90 6.63
N ARG A 231 -12.17 -8.60 6.68
CA ARG A 231 -13.33 -7.99 7.35
C ARG A 231 -14.36 -7.43 6.38
N PHE A 232 -14.14 -7.60 5.08
CA PHE A 232 -15.07 -7.14 4.06
C PHE A 232 -16.42 -7.84 4.16
N GLY A 233 -17.48 -7.17 3.67
CA GLY A 233 -18.77 -7.80 3.44
C GLY A 233 -18.75 -8.64 2.16
N ILE A 234 -19.87 -9.27 1.83
CA ILE A 234 -19.98 -10.14 0.64
C ILE A 234 -20.82 -9.43 -0.42
N LEU A 235 -20.25 -9.13 -1.57
CA LEU A 235 -20.97 -8.69 -2.77
C LEU A 235 -21.38 -9.90 -3.61
N LYS A 236 -22.68 -10.01 -3.90
CA LYS A 236 -23.28 -11.08 -4.71
C LYS A 236 -23.98 -10.52 -5.94
N GLY A 237 -24.47 -11.41 -6.80
CA GLY A 237 -25.31 -11.05 -7.95
C GLY A 237 -24.55 -10.74 -9.24
N ILE A 238 -23.21 -10.79 -9.20
CA ILE A 238 -22.37 -10.69 -10.41
C ILE A 238 -22.39 -12.06 -11.10
N GLU A 239 -23.08 -12.14 -12.23
CA GLU A 239 -23.35 -13.37 -12.96
C GLU A 239 -23.12 -13.18 -14.47
N GLY A 240 -22.67 -14.25 -15.14
CA GLY A 240 -22.48 -14.24 -16.60
C GLY A 240 -21.42 -13.26 -17.09
N VAL A 241 -20.50 -12.85 -16.22
CA VAL A 241 -19.34 -12.03 -16.59
C VAL A 241 -18.20 -12.97 -16.94
N SER A 242 -17.65 -12.82 -18.15
CA SER A 242 -16.47 -13.58 -18.53
C SER A 242 -15.25 -12.95 -17.87
N ALA A 243 -14.41 -13.75 -17.21
CA ALA A 243 -13.09 -13.25 -16.82
C ALA A 243 -12.40 -12.71 -18.08
N PRO A 244 -11.89 -11.47 -18.06
CA PRO A 244 -11.34 -10.87 -19.24
C PRO A 244 -10.10 -11.68 -19.63
N LYS A 245 -10.16 -12.42 -20.74
CA LYS A 245 -8.99 -13.03 -21.36
C LYS A 245 -8.18 -11.89 -21.97
N GLN A 246 -7.36 -11.27 -21.15
CA GLN A 246 -6.54 -10.15 -21.56
C GLN A 246 -5.32 -10.71 -22.28
N MET A 247 -5.38 -10.65 -23.61
CA MET A 247 -4.17 -10.51 -24.39
C MET A 247 -4.08 -9.03 -24.77
N VAL A 248 -3.18 -8.31 -24.12
CA VAL A 248 -2.89 -6.91 -24.44
C VAL A 248 -1.52 -6.88 -25.09
N VAL A 249 -1.41 -6.25 -26.25
CA VAL A 249 -0.16 -6.10 -26.99
C VAL A 249 0.05 -4.63 -27.26
N LEU A 250 1.14 -4.07 -26.73
CA LEU A 250 1.48 -2.66 -26.78
C LEU A 250 2.81 -2.48 -27.52
N PRO A 251 2.80 -2.31 -28.86
CA PRO A 251 3.99 -1.92 -29.60
C PRO A 251 4.26 -0.42 -29.42
N TYR A 252 5.53 -0.04 -29.31
CA TYR A 252 5.94 1.36 -29.35
C TYR A 252 7.20 1.56 -30.19
N ALA A 253 7.33 2.79 -30.70
CA ALA A 253 8.44 3.23 -31.49
C ALA A 253 8.80 4.66 -31.09
N LEU A 254 10.07 4.89 -30.79
CA LEU A 254 10.62 6.21 -30.49
C LEU A 254 11.61 6.60 -31.57
N GLY A 255 11.59 7.88 -31.92
CA GLY A 255 12.55 8.51 -32.80
C GLY A 255 13.06 9.79 -32.16
N GLY A 256 14.35 9.84 -31.84
CA GLY A 256 15.04 11.02 -31.34
C GLY A 256 16.09 11.48 -32.35
N TYR A 257 16.24 12.80 -32.48
CA TYR A 257 17.35 13.39 -33.22
C TYR A 257 18.13 14.28 -32.26
N GLU A 258 19.36 13.89 -31.98
CA GLU A 258 20.23 14.66 -31.10
C GLU A 258 21.23 15.44 -31.94
N ALA A 259 21.13 16.77 -31.85
CA ALA A 259 22.04 17.69 -32.54
C ALA A 259 23.29 17.92 -31.69
N SER A 260 24.10 16.87 -31.50
CA SER A 260 25.43 16.95 -30.89
C SER A 260 26.53 16.84 -31.95
N SER A 261 27.81 16.82 -31.55
CA SER A 261 28.97 16.72 -32.47
C SER A 261 28.94 15.46 -33.34
N HIS A 262 28.19 14.44 -32.92
CA HIS A 262 27.91 13.20 -33.66
C HIS A 262 26.41 13.11 -33.90
N ASN A 263 25.94 13.60 -35.05
CA ASN A 263 24.54 13.44 -35.49
C ASN A 263 24.06 11.99 -35.30
N SER A 264 23.30 11.71 -34.23
CA SER A 264 22.76 10.40 -33.94
C SER A 264 21.24 10.43 -34.11
N LEU A 265 20.72 9.45 -34.85
CA LEU A 265 19.29 9.22 -34.98
C LEU A 265 18.94 8.07 -34.02
N ALA A 266 18.51 8.41 -32.81
CA ALA A 266 18.01 7.44 -31.86
C ALA A 266 16.72 6.83 -32.41
N ARG A 267 16.68 5.52 -32.60
CA ARG A 267 15.47 4.78 -32.97
C ARG A 267 15.31 3.65 -31.98
N ASN A 268 14.22 3.69 -31.23
CA ASN A 268 13.89 2.62 -30.30
C ASN A 268 12.60 1.93 -30.75
N LEU A 269 12.58 0.60 -30.72
CA LEU A 269 11.41 -0.22 -31.01
C LEU A 269 11.25 -1.22 -29.89
N GLY A 270 10.05 -1.33 -29.36
CA GLY A 270 9.77 -2.33 -28.34
C GLY A 270 8.31 -2.77 -28.32
N LEU A 271 8.07 -3.77 -27.48
CA LEU A 271 6.83 -4.52 -27.47
C LEU A 271 6.55 -5.05 -26.07
N ASP A 272 5.40 -4.68 -25.51
CA ASP A 272 4.89 -5.28 -24.28
C ASP A 272 3.70 -6.20 -24.60
N VAL A 273 3.66 -7.35 -23.93
CA VAL A 273 2.59 -8.34 -24.04
C VAL A 273 2.15 -8.77 -22.66
N GLU A 274 0.89 -8.52 -22.32
CA GLU A 274 0.22 -9.14 -21.18
C GLU A 274 -0.68 -10.26 -21.69
N TYR A 275 -0.56 -11.46 -21.11
CA TYR A 275 -1.35 -12.61 -21.47
C TYR A 275 -1.85 -13.37 -20.23
N GLY A 276 -3.16 -13.36 -20.01
CA GLY A 276 -3.82 -14.18 -18.99
C GLY A 276 -3.83 -15.67 -19.36
N LEU A 277 -2.83 -16.43 -18.90
CA LEU A 277 -2.75 -17.89 -19.10
C LEU A 277 -3.95 -18.63 -18.48
N SER A 278 -4.39 -18.17 -17.31
CA SER A 278 -5.61 -18.60 -16.65
C SER A 278 -6.18 -17.44 -15.85
N SER A 279 -7.37 -17.61 -15.25
CA SER A 279 -7.96 -16.59 -14.38
C SER A 279 -7.12 -16.21 -13.15
N ASN A 280 -6.20 -17.08 -12.74
CA ASN A 280 -5.28 -16.83 -11.63
C ASN A 280 -3.82 -16.91 -12.09
N THR A 281 -3.51 -16.72 -13.37
CA THR A 281 -2.12 -16.74 -13.85
C THR A 281 -1.95 -15.79 -15.02
N THR A 282 -1.05 -14.82 -14.84
CA THR A 282 -0.71 -13.82 -15.84
C THR A 282 0.74 -14.01 -16.27
N LEU A 283 0.97 -13.91 -17.58
CA LEU A 283 2.28 -13.83 -18.20
C LEU A 283 2.45 -12.42 -18.77
N ASN A 284 3.46 -11.71 -18.31
CA ASN A 284 3.89 -10.43 -18.81
C ASN A 284 5.22 -10.60 -19.54
N LEU A 285 5.33 -10.08 -20.76
CA LEU A 285 6.55 -10.07 -21.55
C LEU A 285 6.82 -8.63 -21.98
N THR A 286 8.07 -8.23 -21.98
CA THR A 286 8.51 -6.96 -22.55
C THR A 286 9.77 -7.22 -23.37
N PHE A 287 9.86 -6.57 -24.53
CA PHE A 287 11.01 -6.57 -25.40
C PHE A 287 11.44 -5.14 -25.59
N ASN A 288 12.67 -4.83 -25.18
CA ASN A 288 13.27 -3.51 -25.25
C ASN A 288 12.42 -2.37 -24.65
N PRO A 289 11.92 -2.51 -23.39
CA PRO A 289 11.06 -1.55 -22.69
C PRO A 289 11.55 -0.11 -22.77
N ASP A 290 10.66 0.81 -23.12
CA ASP A 290 10.86 2.24 -22.87
C ASP A 290 10.30 2.63 -21.49
N PHE A 291 11.21 2.73 -20.52
CA PHE A 291 10.86 3.20 -19.18
C PHE A 291 11.09 4.71 -18.99
N GLY A 292 11.50 5.44 -20.04
CA GLY A 292 11.74 6.89 -19.99
C GLY A 292 10.46 7.73 -19.87
N GLN A 293 9.27 7.13 -20.05
CA GLN A 293 7.98 7.84 -19.93
C GLN A 293 7.42 7.88 -18.51
N ILE A 294 8.14 7.34 -17.54
CA ILE A 294 7.70 7.25 -16.16
C ILE A 294 8.14 8.50 -15.41
N GLU A 295 7.38 8.87 -14.39
CA GLU A 295 7.72 10.02 -13.55
C GLU A 295 9.15 9.88 -13.00
N ALA A 296 9.94 10.94 -13.17
CA ALA A 296 11.28 11.00 -12.62
C ALA A 296 11.23 10.88 -11.10
N ASP A 297 12.23 10.24 -10.52
CA ASP A 297 12.31 10.09 -9.07
C ASP A 297 12.39 11.46 -8.38
N PRO A 298 11.76 11.62 -7.20
CA PRO A 298 11.85 12.85 -6.46
C PRO A 298 13.31 13.12 -6.09
N SER A 299 13.75 14.36 -6.22
CA SER A 299 15.09 14.76 -5.79
C SER A 299 15.18 14.71 -4.27
N VAL A 300 15.78 13.63 -3.74
CA VAL A 300 16.04 13.47 -2.31
C VAL A 300 17.49 13.89 -2.02
N LEU A 301 17.66 14.90 -1.17
CA LEU A 301 18.99 15.24 -0.65
C LEU A 301 19.36 14.21 0.43
N ASN A 302 20.06 13.16 0.04
CA ASN A 302 20.62 12.17 0.96
C ASN A 302 22.02 12.60 1.39
N LEU A 303 22.21 12.86 2.69
CA LEU A 303 23.48 13.25 3.28
C LEU A 303 24.23 12.07 3.91
N THR A 304 23.65 10.88 3.87
CA THR A 304 24.24 9.66 4.47
C THR A 304 25.06 8.89 3.43
N ALA A 305 25.90 7.98 3.91
CA ALA A 305 26.66 7.06 3.04
C ALA A 305 25.82 5.91 2.47
N PHE A 306 24.54 5.80 2.84
CA PHE A 306 23.67 4.69 2.45
C PHE A 306 22.79 5.04 1.26
N GLU A 307 22.36 4.03 0.52
CA GLU A 307 21.54 4.19 -0.67
C GLU A 307 20.09 4.63 -0.30
N THR A 308 19.49 5.49 -1.13
CA THR A 308 18.08 5.85 -1.00
C THR A 308 17.19 4.82 -1.69
N PHE A 309 16.16 4.34 -0.98
CA PHE A 309 15.16 3.46 -1.57
C PHE A 309 14.16 4.25 -2.42
N TYR A 310 14.01 3.87 -3.69
CA TYR A 310 12.98 4.40 -4.58
C TYR A 310 11.90 3.34 -4.86
N GLU A 311 10.64 3.77 -4.83
CA GLU A 311 9.51 2.93 -5.22
C GLU A 311 9.54 2.61 -6.72
N GLU A 312 9.02 1.44 -7.10
CA GLU A 312 8.87 1.10 -8.50
C GLU A 312 7.65 1.79 -9.12
N LYS A 313 7.83 2.32 -10.33
CA LYS A 313 6.78 3.02 -11.09
C LYS A 313 6.58 2.45 -12.50
N ARG A 314 7.46 1.53 -12.94
CA ARG A 314 7.34 0.82 -14.21
C ARG A 314 6.17 -0.17 -14.17
N PRO A 315 5.17 -0.05 -15.07
CA PRO A 315 4.00 -0.93 -15.07
C PRO A 315 4.36 -2.42 -15.04
N PHE A 316 5.37 -2.82 -15.82
CA PHE A 316 5.87 -4.20 -15.85
C PHE A 316 6.32 -4.71 -14.49
N PHE A 317 6.87 -3.88 -13.59
CA PHE A 317 7.34 -4.34 -12.28
C PHE A 317 6.34 -4.07 -11.16
N VAL A 318 5.49 -3.04 -11.28
CA VAL A 318 4.42 -2.72 -10.33
C VAL A 318 3.37 -3.83 -10.30
N GLU A 319 2.91 -4.29 -11.46
CA GLU A 319 1.78 -5.21 -11.52
C GLU A 319 2.10 -6.55 -10.85
N GLY A 320 1.43 -6.92 -9.75
CA GLY A 320 1.78 -8.13 -9.00
C GLY A 320 3.17 -8.11 -8.35
N GLY A 321 3.87 -6.97 -8.38
CA GLY A 321 5.18 -6.78 -7.75
C GLY A 321 5.12 -6.95 -6.24
N SER A 322 3.98 -6.60 -5.61
CA SER A 322 3.75 -6.81 -4.18
C SER A 322 3.85 -8.27 -3.75
N PHE A 323 3.65 -9.23 -4.67
CA PHE A 323 3.89 -10.65 -4.38
C PHE A 323 5.35 -10.95 -4.05
N PHE A 324 6.31 -10.15 -4.52
CA PHE A 324 7.74 -10.35 -4.25
C PHE A 324 8.25 -9.52 -3.05
N LYS A 325 7.43 -8.61 -2.51
CA LYS A 325 7.81 -7.75 -1.37
C LYS A 325 7.84 -8.53 -0.06
N HIS A 326 8.81 -8.19 0.79
CA HIS A 326 9.05 -8.76 2.12
C HIS A 326 9.70 -7.74 3.05
N ARG A 327 9.76 -8.01 4.36
CA ARG A 327 10.39 -7.09 5.33
C ARG A 327 11.87 -6.83 5.01
N ILE A 328 12.64 -7.88 4.73
CA ILE A 328 13.96 -7.74 4.11
C ILE A 328 13.78 -7.90 2.60
N GLN A 329 14.10 -6.85 1.84
CA GLN A 329 13.81 -6.75 0.42
C GLN A 329 14.81 -7.54 -0.42
N GLN A 330 14.52 -8.83 -0.65
CA GLN A 330 15.33 -9.68 -1.55
C GLN A 330 15.25 -9.26 -3.02
N PHE A 331 14.19 -8.55 -3.41
CA PHE A 331 14.00 -8.04 -4.76
C PHE A 331 13.63 -6.56 -4.75
N HIS A 332 14.42 -5.78 -5.45
CA HIS A 332 14.19 -4.38 -5.74
C HIS A 332 14.34 -4.20 -7.25
N SER A 333 13.21 -4.12 -7.95
CA SER A 333 13.18 -4.12 -9.42
C SER A 333 13.99 -3.00 -10.05
N ARG A 334 14.19 -1.87 -9.35
CA ARG A 334 15.05 -0.74 -9.77
C ARG A 334 16.51 -1.14 -9.99
N ARG A 335 16.96 -2.31 -9.48
CA ARG A 335 18.28 -2.89 -9.80
C ARG A 335 18.39 -3.32 -11.28
N ILE A 336 17.28 -3.65 -11.92
CA ILE A 336 17.24 -4.03 -13.33
C ILE A 336 17.06 -2.76 -14.17
N GLY A 337 18.01 -2.49 -15.06
CA GLY A 337 18.02 -1.27 -15.87
C GLY A 337 18.41 -0.02 -15.10
N LYS A 338 19.20 -0.17 -14.02
CA LYS A 338 19.78 0.95 -13.27
C LYS A 338 20.81 1.73 -14.10
N GLU A 339 21.22 2.90 -13.62
CA GLU A 339 22.36 3.64 -14.19
C GLU A 339 23.62 2.74 -14.23
N PRO A 340 24.32 2.67 -15.38
CA PRO A 340 25.55 1.89 -15.53
C PRO A 340 26.63 2.34 -14.54
N GLY A 341 27.24 1.38 -13.86
CA GLY A 341 28.29 1.70 -12.89
C GLY A 341 28.86 0.48 -12.19
N TYR A 342 28.85 -0.67 -12.84
CA TYR A 342 29.44 -1.87 -12.29
C TYR A 342 30.97 -1.84 -12.40
N PHE A 343 31.50 -1.34 -13.51
CA PHE A 343 32.91 -1.07 -13.71
C PHE A 343 33.17 0.44 -13.73
N TYR A 344 34.28 0.84 -13.15
CA TYR A 344 34.79 2.21 -13.21
C TYR A 344 36.26 2.18 -13.63
N PRO A 345 36.73 3.16 -14.42
CA PRO A 345 38.14 3.25 -14.78
C PRO A 345 38.98 3.63 -13.55
N ASP A 346 40.16 3.01 -13.43
CA ASP A 346 41.08 3.24 -12.29
C ASP A 346 41.72 4.64 -12.31
N GLU A 347 41.84 5.25 -13.50
CA GLU A 347 42.43 6.58 -13.73
C GLU A 347 41.60 7.36 -14.77
N GLY A 348 41.76 8.68 -14.82
CA GLY A 348 41.01 9.53 -15.76
C GLY A 348 39.58 9.84 -15.31
N SER A 349 38.71 10.22 -16.25
CA SER A 349 37.31 10.57 -15.98
C SER A 349 36.38 10.09 -17.08
N LEU A 350 35.17 9.67 -16.69
CA LEU A 350 34.07 9.45 -17.62
C LEU A 350 33.47 10.80 -18.02
N ILE A 351 33.47 11.08 -19.34
CA ILE A 351 32.90 12.32 -19.89
C ILE A 351 31.51 12.10 -20.49
N GLU A 352 31.15 10.85 -20.79
CA GLU A 352 29.83 10.46 -21.27
C GLU A 352 29.48 9.07 -20.70
N SER A 353 28.26 8.92 -20.19
CA SER A 353 27.71 7.65 -19.70
C SER A 353 26.21 7.59 -20.01
N PRO A 354 25.65 6.41 -20.34
CA PRO A 354 24.21 6.26 -20.49
C PRO A 354 23.48 6.49 -19.16
N ASP A 355 22.27 7.05 -19.21
CA ASP A 355 21.46 7.30 -18.00
C ASP A 355 20.91 6.00 -17.36
N ALA A 356 20.78 4.93 -18.15
CA ALA A 356 20.20 3.67 -17.71
C ALA A 356 20.73 2.49 -18.55
N THR A 357 20.81 1.32 -17.92
CA THR A 357 21.16 0.07 -18.61
C THR A 357 19.98 -0.43 -19.44
N THR A 358 20.22 -0.70 -20.72
CA THR A 358 19.19 -1.18 -21.65
C THR A 358 18.72 -2.57 -21.25
N ILE A 359 17.42 -2.70 -21.00
CA ILE A 359 16.78 -4.01 -20.80
C ILE A 359 16.40 -4.54 -22.18
N LEU A 360 16.98 -5.68 -22.58
CA LEU A 360 16.74 -6.28 -23.90
C LEU A 360 15.38 -6.99 -23.94
N ALA A 361 15.06 -7.73 -22.88
CA ALA A 361 13.79 -8.39 -22.69
C ALA A 361 13.59 -8.76 -21.22
N ALA A 362 12.33 -8.83 -20.80
CA ALA A 362 11.95 -9.44 -19.54
C ALA A 362 10.65 -10.23 -19.65
N ALA A 363 10.54 -11.28 -18.85
CA ALA A 363 9.36 -12.10 -18.71
C ALA A 363 9.00 -12.23 -17.24
N LYS A 364 7.72 -12.11 -16.91
CA LYS A 364 7.19 -12.31 -15.56
C LYS A 364 5.96 -13.19 -15.64
N ILE A 365 5.96 -14.28 -14.90
CA ILE A 365 4.77 -15.09 -14.69
C ILE A 365 4.41 -15.09 -13.22
N THR A 366 3.17 -14.76 -12.90
CA THR A 366 2.66 -14.77 -11.53
C THR A 366 1.30 -15.42 -11.50
N GLY A 367 1.04 -16.22 -10.49
CA GLY A 367 -0.26 -16.86 -10.36
C GLY A 367 -0.46 -17.65 -9.09
N LYS A 368 -1.62 -18.32 -9.02
CA LYS A 368 -2.01 -19.19 -7.92
C LYS A 368 -2.63 -20.47 -8.48
N THR A 369 -2.18 -21.61 -7.99
CA THR A 369 -2.75 -22.91 -8.37
C THR A 369 -4.11 -23.12 -7.71
N SER A 370 -4.88 -24.10 -8.20
CA SER A 370 -6.14 -24.52 -7.56
C SER A 370 -5.95 -25.07 -6.14
N SER A 371 -4.74 -25.53 -5.79
CA SER A 371 -4.38 -25.97 -4.44
C SER A 371 -3.97 -24.82 -3.50
N GLY A 372 -4.04 -23.57 -3.99
CA GLY A 372 -3.73 -22.37 -3.22
C GLY A 372 -2.24 -22.01 -3.15
N LEU A 373 -1.37 -22.69 -3.91
CA LEU A 373 0.05 -22.35 -4.01
C LEU A 373 0.21 -21.12 -4.93
N GLY A 374 0.61 -19.99 -4.36
CA GLY A 374 1.06 -18.82 -5.11
C GLY A 374 2.47 -19.04 -5.66
N PHE A 375 2.72 -18.57 -6.87
CA PHE A 375 4.03 -18.63 -7.52
C PHE A 375 4.28 -17.37 -8.35
N GLY A 376 5.55 -17.00 -8.46
CA GLY A 376 6.04 -15.87 -9.22
C GLY A 376 7.43 -16.16 -9.76
N LEU A 377 7.68 -15.83 -11.01
CA LEU A 377 8.99 -15.93 -11.65
C LEU A 377 9.19 -14.69 -12.52
N ILE A 378 10.33 -14.03 -12.38
CA ILE A 378 10.78 -12.92 -13.24
C ILE A 378 12.13 -13.33 -13.81
N GLU A 379 12.28 -13.16 -15.11
CA GLU A 379 13.51 -13.35 -15.86
C GLU A 379 13.75 -12.07 -16.67
N SER A 380 14.96 -11.49 -16.59
CA SER A 380 15.32 -10.30 -17.36
C SER A 380 16.73 -10.40 -17.89
N ILE A 381 16.97 -9.82 -19.05
CA ILE A 381 18.30 -9.67 -19.65
C ILE A 381 18.56 -8.21 -20.00
N THR A 382 19.75 -7.73 -19.67
CA THR A 382 20.22 -6.38 -19.98
C THR A 382 21.46 -6.43 -20.87
N ASP A 383 21.65 -5.41 -21.68
CA ASP A 383 22.79 -5.30 -22.59
C ASP A 383 24.08 -4.85 -21.88
N GLU A 384 25.19 -4.91 -22.60
CA GLU A 384 26.42 -4.21 -22.24
C GLU A 384 26.26 -2.70 -22.47
N GLU A 385 26.72 -1.89 -21.51
CA GLU A 385 26.72 -0.43 -21.63
C GLU A 385 28.14 0.11 -21.60
N TYR A 386 28.42 1.06 -22.50
CA TYR A 386 29.72 1.69 -22.66
C TYR A 386 29.62 3.19 -22.39
N GLY A 387 30.63 3.74 -21.73
CA GLY A 387 30.84 5.18 -21.59
C GLY A 387 32.10 5.64 -22.29
N VAL A 388 32.24 6.94 -22.49
CA VAL A 388 33.45 7.54 -23.06
C VAL A 388 34.39 7.89 -21.92
N TRP A 389 35.50 7.17 -21.84
CA TRP A 389 36.55 7.35 -20.86
C TRP A 389 37.64 8.26 -21.42
N GLU A 390 37.92 9.37 -20.73
CA GLU A 390 39.00 10.30 -21.03
C GLU A 390 40.17 10.09 -20.06
N TYR A 391 41.37 9.86 -20.60
CA TYR A 391 42.60 9.73 -19.81
C TYR A 391 43.79 10.41 -20.49
N VAL A 392 44.87 10.61 -19.74
CA VAL A 392 46.12 11.18 -20.26
C VAL A 392 47.14 10.07 -20.42
N ASP A 393 47.58 9.82 -21.65
CA ASP A 393 48.63 8.85 -21.93
C ASP A 393 50.01 9.36 -21.44
N SER A 394 50.97 8.45 -21.34
CA SER A 394 52.39 8.65 -21.04
C SER A 394 53.06 9.80 -21.82
N ASP A 395 52.60 10.10 -23.04
CA ASP A 395 53.06 11.23 -23.86
C ASP A 395 52.33 12.56 -23.59
N SER A 396 51.55 12.66 -22.50
CA SER A 396 50.74 13.84 -22.12
C SER A 396 49.66 14.22 -23.12
N ASN A 397 49.14 13.24 -23.86
CA ASN A 397 48.04 13.42 -24.80
C ASN A 397 46.73 12.97 -24.15
N THR A 398 45.67 13.77 -24.31
CA THR A 398 44.31 13.38 -23.95
C THR A 398 43.79 12.36 -24.94
N MET A 399 43.44 11.17 -24.44
CA MET A 399 42.84 10.07 -25.20
C MET A 399 41.40 9.87 -24.75
N THR A 400 40.55 9.44 -25.67
CA THR A 400 39.17 9.04 -25.40
C THR A 400 38.93 7.65 -25.96
N GLU A 401 38.40 6.74 -25.16
CA GLU A 401 38.10 5.35 -25.54
C GLU A 401 36.77 4.89 -24.96
N ASP A 402 36.09 3.96 -25.64
CA ASP A 402 34.91 3.31 -25.11
C ASP A 402 35.29 2.37 -23.96
N PHE A 403 34.70 2.57 -22.80
CA PHE A 403 34.92 1.77 -21.60
C PHE A 403 33.63 1.05 -21.20
N LEU A 404 33.72 -0.25 -20.97
CA LEU A 404 32.57 -1.05 -20.51
C LEU A 404 32.19 -0.64 -19.08
N LEU A 405 31.00 -0.07 -18.88
CA LEU A 405 30.47 0.35 -17.59
C LEU A 405 29.59 -0.72 -16.94
N GLU A 406 28.75 -1.37 -17.73
CA GLU A 406 27.84 -2.42 -17.25
C GLU A 406 27.97 -3.66 -18.15
N PRO A 407 28.17 -4.86 -17.61
CA PRO A 407 28.23 -6.08 -18.40
C PRO A 407 26.83 -6.56 -18.81
N TYR A 408 26.78 -7.37 -19.89
CA TYR A 408 25.59 -8.16 -20.21
C TYR A 408 25.19 -8.99 -18.99
N THR A 409 23.95 -8.81 -18.52
CA THR A 409 23.51 -9.38 -17.25
C THR A 409 22.16 -10.08 -17.39
N ASN A 410 22.07 -11.24 -16.76
CA ASN A 410 20.84 -12.00 -16.59
C ASN A 410 20.38 -11.93 -15.12
N TYR A 411 19.10 -11.66 -14.92
CA TYR A 411 18.46 -11.55 -13.61
C TYR A 411 17.31 -12.53 -13.52
N LEU A 412 17.31 -13.36 -12.49
CA LEU A 412 16.27 -14.32 -12.20
C LEU A 412 15.74 -14.11 -10.78
N VAL A 413 14.42 -14.05 -10.64
CA VAL A 413 13.71 -13.95 -9.35
C VAL A 413 12.63 -15.01 -9.33
N GLY A 414 12.60 -15.85 -8.30
CA GLY A 414 11.55 -16.83 -8.12
C GLY A 414 10.99 -16.80 -6.71
N ARG A 415 9.66 -16.92 -6.57
CA ARG A 415 8.98 -17.03 -5.29
C ARG A 415 7.83 -18.03 -5.35
N VAL A 416 7.65 -18.77 -4.26
CA VAL A 416 6.49 -19.59 -4.00
C VAL A 416 5.95 -19.30 -2.60
N GLU A 417 4.65 -19.33 -2.43
CA GLU A 417 3.99 -19.09 -1.15
C GLU A 417 2.74 -19.96 -1.02
N LYS A 418 2.49 -20.50 0.17
CA LYS A 418 1.31 -21.31 0.44
C LYS A 418 0.70 -21.01 1.80
N SER A 419 -0.62 -20.79 1.80
CA SER A 419 -1.43 -20.78 3.03
C SER A 419 -1.52 -22.18 3.62
N VAL A 420 -1.32 -22.31 4.93
CA VAL A 420 -1.19 -23.60 5.61
C VAL A 420 -2.29 -23.87 6.66
N PHE A 421 -2.37 -23.06 7.71
CA PHE A 421 -3.24 -23.32 8.86
C PHE A 421 -4.61 -22.66 8.71
N ASN A 422 -4.63 -21.49 8.09
CA ASN A 422 -5.81 -20.69 7.79
C ASN A 422 -5.49 -19.85 6.53
N SER A 423 -6.42 -19.01 6.09
CA SER A 423 -6.25 -18.19 4.88
C SER A 423 -5.05 -17.22 5.00
N VAL A 424 -4.79 -16.71 6.19
CA VAL A 424 -3.78 -15.66 6.46
C VAL A 424 -2.40 -16.19 6.86
N SER A 425 -2.28 -17.45 7.29
CA SER A 425 -1.02 -18.05 7.73
C SER A 425 -0.28 -18.72 6.59
N THR A 426 0.87 -18.19 6.21
CA THR A 426 1.64 -18.60 5.04
C THR A 426 3.07 -19.01 5.34
N PHE A 427 3.58 -19.92 4.51
CA PHE A 427 5.00 -20.15 4.34
C PHE A 427 5.41 -19.81 2.90
N GLY A 428 6.57 -19.19 2.75
CA GLY A 428 7.12 -18.81 1.46
C GLY A 428 8.60 -19.12 1.32
N MET A 429 9.03 -19.23 0.07
CA MET A 429 10.44 -19.31 -0.32
C MET A 429 10.66 -18.38 -1.49
N MET A 430 11.80 -17.69 -1.47
CA MET A 430 12.18 -16.75 -2.52
C MET A 430 13.67 -16.87 -2.82
N PHE A 431 14.04 -16.79 -4.09
CA PHE A 431 15.43 -16.76 -4.52
C PHE A 431 15.65 -15.71 -5.61
N THR A 432 16.88 -15.22 -5.68
CA THR A 432 17.37 -14.33 -6.71
C THR A 432 18.72 -14.83 -7.22
N ASP A 433 18.96 -14.71 -8.52
CA ASP A 433 20.22 -15.08 -9.17
C ASP A 433 20.57 -14.01 -10.20
N VAL A 434 21.79 -13.50 -10.14
CA VAL A 434 22.35 -12.52 -11.07
C VAL A 434 23.59 -13.11 -11.71
N ARG A 435 23.60 -13.20 -13.04
CA ARG A 435 24.72 -13.71 -13.84
C ARG A 435 25.21 -12.64 -14.79
N ARG A 436 26.45 -12.21 -14.58
CA ARG A 436 27.11 -11.21 -15.42
C ARG A 436 28.12 -11.88 -16.34
N LYS A 437 28.17 -11.46 -17.59
CA LYS A 437 29.17 -11.93 -18.54
C LYS A 437 30.56 -11.49 -18.08
N SER A 438 31.48 -12.44 -17.98
CA SER A 438 32.88 -12.22 -17.56
C SER A 438 33.06 -11.54 -16.20
N SER A 439 32.08 -11.62 -15.31
CA SER A 439 32.17 -11.07 -13.95
C SER A 439 31.54 -12.00 -12.91
N SER A 440 31.52 -11.57 -11.65
CA SER A 440 30.95 -12.31 -10.54
C SER A 440 29.43 -12.45 -10.64
N SER A 441 28.94 -13.57 -10.07
CA SER A 441 27.51 -13.80 -9.85
C SER A 441 27.13 -13.49 -8.42
N ALA A 442 25.86 -13.14 -8.21
CA ALA A 442 25.27 -12.96 -6.90
C ALA A 442 24.00 -13.80 -6.79
N THR A 443 23.82 -14.50 -5.68
CA THR A 443 22.61 -15.27 -5.41
C THR A 443 22.11 -15.00 -4.01
N THR A 444 20.80 -14.91 -3.83
CA THR A 444 20.18 -14.85 -2.49
C THR A 444 19.05 -15.86 -2.43
N GLY A 445 18.95 -16.58 -1.32
CA GLY A 445 17.87 -17.51 -1.04
C GLY A 445 17.24 -17.19 0.31
N GLY A 446 15.93 -17.38 0.40
CA GLY A 446 15.17 -17.02 1.58
C GLY A 446 13.99 -17.93 1.84
N PHE A 447 13.71 -18.12 3.13
CA PHE A 447 12.50 -18.75 3.63
C PHE A 447 11.79 -17.75 4.56
N ASN A 448 10.48 -17.59 4.37
CA ASN A 448 9.67 -16.68 5.17
C ASN A 448 8.40 -17.37 5.69
N TRP A 449 7.86 -16.84 6.77
CA TRP A 449 6.56 -17.23 7.28
C TRP A 449 5.85 -16.04 7.89
N ASP A 450 4.54 -16.06 7.76
CA ASP A 450 3.62 -15.10 8.36
C ASP A 450 2.51 -15.95 8.97
N LEU A 451 2.52 -16.14 10.28
CA LEU A 451 1.60 -17.03 10.96
C LEU A 451 0.75 -16.23 11.93
N SER A 452 -0.57 -16.30 11.76
CA SER A 452 -1.51 -15.55 12.57
C SER A 452 -2.53 -16.50 13.20
N PHE A 453 -2.70 -16.39 14.52
CA PHE A 453 -3.54 -17.27 15.33
C PHE A 453 -4.49 -16.46 16.22
N LEU A 454 -5.41 -17.16 16.87
CA LEU A 454 -6.35 -16.59 17.85
C LEU A 454 -7.22 -15.45 17.29
N ASP A 455 -7.74 -15.63 16.07
CA ASP A 455 -8.50 -14.63 15.30
C ASP A 455 -7.69 -13.37 14.93
N ASN A 456 -6.43 -13.56 14.55
CA ASN A 456 -5.44 -12.52 14.24
C ASN A 456 -5.12 -11.65 15.47
N LYS A 457 -4.82 -12.31 16.58
CA LYS A 457 -4.34 -11.64 17.81
C LYS A 457 -2.91 -12.03 18.15
N LEU A 458 -2.39 -13.11 17.58
CA LEU A 458 -1.05 -13.62 17.85
C LEU A 458 -0.35 -13.82 16.52
N ASP A 459 0.66 -13.00 16.29
CA ASP A 459 1.40 -12.96 15.04
C ASP A 459 2.84 -13.38 15.25
N LEU A 460 3.25 -14.37 14.47
CA LEU A 460 4.62 -14.83 14.38
C LEU A 460 5.05 -14.68 12.92
N THR A 461 5.86 -13.66 12.64
CA THR A 461 6.41 -13.44 11.31
C THR A 461 7.92 -13.62 11.35
N GLY A 462 8.50 -14.10 10.26
CA GLY A 462 9.94 -14.24 10.17
C GLY A 462 10.45 -14.49 8.77
N GLN A 463 11.75 -14.23 8.62
CA GLN A 463 12.48 -14.36 7.37
C GLN A 463 13.91 -14.80 7.67
N LEU A 464 14.38 -15.82 6.98
CA LEU A 464 15.76 -16.32 7.06
C LEU A 464 16.37 -16.24 5.66
N LEU A 465 17.56 -15.66 5.56
CA LEU A 465 18.22 -15.36 4.29
C LEU A 465 19.65 -15.86 4.28
N MET A 466 20.09 -16.24 3.09
CA MET A 466 21.48 -16.52 2.76
C MET A 466 21.81 -15.81 1.45
N SER A 467 22.93 -15.10 1.42
CA SER A 467 23.50 -14.56 0.19
C SER A 467 24.80 -15.28 -0.17
N GLN A 468 25.11 -15.35 -1.46
CA GLN A 468 26.41 -15.71 -1.98
C GLN A 468 26.81 -14.71 -3.06
N THR A 469 27.74 -13.81 -2.73
CA THR A 469 28.16 -12.69 -3.58
C THR A 469 29.69 -12.64 -3.59
N ASN A 470 30.31 -12.54 -4.76
CA ASN A 470 31.79 -12.50 -4.90
C ASN A 470 32.54 -13.66 -4.22
N GLY A 471 31.88 -14.81 -4.01
CA GLY A 471 32.46 -15.97 -3.32
C GLY A 471 32.34 -15.93 -1.80
N GLU A 472 31.79 -14.86 -1.22
CA GLU A 472 31.46 -14.78 0.21
C GLU A 472 30.02 -15.23 0.45
N ILE A 473 29.81 -15.96 1.55
CA ILE A 473 28.49 -16.35 2.02
C ILE A 473 28.18 -15.53 3.26
N GLY A 474 26.96 -14.98 3.32
CA GLY A 474 26.47 -14.30 4.50
C GLY A 474 25.04 -14.69 4.82
N HIS A 475 24.66 -14.51 6.07
CA HIS A 475 23.32 -14.81 6.57
C HIS A 475 22.66 -13.58 7.17
N ALA A 476 21.34 -13.54 7.06
CA ALA A 476 20.53 -12.56 7.76
C ALA A 476 19.20 -13.18 8.16
N GLY A 477 18.51 -12.51 9.07
CA GLY A 477 17.13 -12.82 9.30
C GLY A 477 16.43 -11.85 10.22
N ARG A 478 15.14 -12.10 10.34
CA ARG A 478 14.23 -11.31 11.15
C ARG A 478 13.18 -12.22 11.76
N PHE A 479 12.85 -11.94 13.01
CA PHE A 479 11.76 -12.57 13.74
C PHE A 479 10.92 -11.48 14.38
N PHE A 480 9.60 -11.64 14.32
CA PHE A 480 8.67 -10.80 15.06
C PHE A 480 7.63 -11.68 15.74
N LEU A 481 7.34 -11.33 16.99
CA LEU A 481 6.27 -11.91 17.79
C LEU A 481 5.44 -10.77 18.35
N GLY A 482 4.15 -10.77 18.03
CA GLY A 482 3.17 -9.79 18.50
C GLY A 482 1.96 -10.46 19.13
N TYR A 483 1.40 -9.82 20.15
CA TYR A 483 0.05 -10.10 20.61
C TYR A 483 -0.76 -8.81 20.70
N ASP A 484 -1.89 -8.77 20.01
CA ASP A 484 -2.81 -7.63 20.02
C ASP A 484 -4.16 -8.02 20.65
N ASP A 485 -4.47 -7.46 21.83
CA ASP A 485 -5.81 -7.53 22.40
C ASP A 485 -6.68 -6.41 21.81
N PRO A 486 -7.81 -6.76 21.16
CA PRO A 486 -8.64 -5.78 20.45
C PRO A 486 -9.24 -4.69 21.34
N VAL A 487 -9.22 -4.85 22.67
CA VAL A 487 -9.92 -3.93 23.58
C VAL A 487 -8.96 -2.96 24.25
N TRP A 488 -7.80 -3.42 24.74
CA TRP A 488 -7.06 -2.59 25.71
C TRP A 488 -5.54 -2.70 25.77
N TRP A 489 -4.89 -3.63 25.09
CA TRP A 489 -3.42 -3.65 25.06
C TRP A 489 -2.83 -4.40 23.88
N GLU A 490 -1.58 -4.09 23.54
CA GLU A 490 -0.75 -4.84 22.62
C GLU A 490 0.67 -4.95 23.17
N VAL A 491 1.38 -5.97 22.73
CA VAL A 491 2.83 -6.10 22.93
C VAL A 491 3.45 -6.73 21.70
N GLY A 492 4.63 -6.26 21.32
CA GLY A 492 5.37 -6.85 20.22
C GLY A 492 6.86 -6.77 20.45
N SER A 493 7.58 -7.68 19.81
CA SER A 493 9.03 -7.62 19.73
C SER A 493 9.52 -8.12 18.39
N ALA A 494 10.60 -7.54 17.91
CA ALA A 494 11.32 -7.99 16.73
C ALA A 494 12.82 -8.09 17.00
N VAL A 495 13.46 -9.11 16.45
CA VAL A 495 14.92 -9.22 16.34
C VAL A 495 15.25 -9.25 14.86
N SER A 496 16.29 -8.55 14.43
CA SER A 496 16.87 -8.70 13.09
C SER A 496 18.38 -8.75 13.20
N TRP A 497 19.02 -9.62 12.42
CA TRP A 497 20.47 -9.68 12.33
C TRP A 497 20.89 -9.76 10.88
N TYR A 498 22.03 -9.15 10.60
CA TYR A 498 22.66 -9.11 9.30
C TYR A 498 24.14 -9.36 9.55
N GLU A 499 24.67 -10.47 9.03
CA GLU A 499 26.10 -10.72 9.10
C GLU A 499 26.89 -9.72 8.27
N ASP A 500 28.20 -9.67 8.53
CA ASP A 500 29.10 -8.75 7.86
C ASP A 500 29.23 -9.01 6.36
N THR A 501 29.23 -10.29 6.00
CA THR A 501 29.34 -10.81 4.63
C THR A 501 27.99 -10.93 3.93
N PHE A 502 26.90 -10.56 4.62
CA PHE A 502 25.56 -10.61 4.01
C PHE A 502 25.38 -9.44 3.05
N ASP A 503 25.14 -9.77 1.78
CA ASP A 503 24.94 -8.80 0.72
C ASP A 503 23.93 -9.32 -0.30
N LEU A 504 22.84 -8.59 -0.48
CA LEU A 504 21.79 -8.89 -1.45
C LEU A 504 21.60 -7.77 -2.49
N ASN A 505 22.44 -6.73 -2.48
CA ASN A 505 22.23 -5.48 -3.22
C ASN A 505 22.38 -5.61 -4.73
N ASP A 506 22.85 -6.75 -5.25
CA ASP A 506 22.84 -7.01 -6.69
C ASP A 506 21.42 -7.05 -7.30
N LEU A 507 20.41 -7.50 -6.53
CA LEU A 507 19.02 -7.56 -7.00
C LEU A 507 17.97 -7.16 -5.95
N GLY A 508 18.33 -7.12 -4.68
CA GLY A 508 17.48 -6.61 -3.60
C GLY A 508 17.95 -5.26 -3.08
N PHE A 509 17.46 -4.91 -1.90
CA PHE A 509 17.82 -3.69 -1.19
C PHE A 509 18.11 -3.96 0.29
N LEU A 510 19.34 -3.70 0.68
CA LEU A 510 19.86 -3.76 2.03
C LEU A 510 20.61 -2.46 2.30
N ASP A 511 20.05 -1.67 3.21
CA ASP A 511 20.64 -0.41 3.68
C ASP A 511 22.08 -0.63 4.19
N ARG A 512 22.28 -1.64 5.06
CA ARG A 512 23.60 -2.06 5.52
C ARG A 512 23.63 -3.46 6.12
N SER A 513 24.79 -4.10 6.01
CA SER A 513 25.12 -5.37 6.66
C SER A 513 25.78 -5.14 8.05
N GLY A 514 26.08 -6.22 8.77
CA GLY A 514 26.83 -6.14 10.03
C GLY A 514 26.08 -5.49 11.19
N LEU A 515 24.80 -5.84 11.37
CA LEU A 515 23.94 -5.28 12.40
C LEU A 515 23.20 -6.34 13.20
N LEU A 516 23.01 -6.08 14.49
CA LEU A 516 21.95 -6.68 15.30
C LEU A 516 20.97 -5.59 15.75
N GLN A 517 19.69 -5.85 15.56
CA GLN A 517 18.60 -4.95 15.91
C GLN A 517 17.60 -5.68 16.80
N PHE A 518 17.15 -5.00 17.83
CA PHE A 518 16.05 -5.43 18.67
C PHE A 518 15.06 -4.28 18.84
N MET A 519 13.78 -4.60 18.69
CA MET A 519 12.68 -3.69 18.92
C MET A 519 11.72 -4.38 19.87
N ALA A 520 11.20 -3.66 20.85
CA ALA A 520 10.05 -4.06 21.62
C ALA A 520 9.11 -2.89 21.77
N PHE A 521 7.81 -3.14 21.74
CA PHE A 521 6.81 -2.13 22.04
C PHE A 521 5.69 -2.74 22.86
N GLY A 522 5.00 -1.89 23.59
CA GLY A 522 3.76 -2.23 24.24
C GLY A 522 2.87 -1.00 24.33
N GLU A 523 1.58 -1.19 24.17
CA GLU A 523 0.60 -0.12 24.31
C GLU A 523 -0.52 -0.60 25.22
N ILE A 524 -0.96 0.29 26.11
CA ILE A 524 -2.21 0.14 26.85
C ILE A 524 -3.13 1.25 26.38
N ARG A 525 -4.35 0.90 26.01
CA ARG A 525 -5.30 1.82 25.40
C ARG A 525 -6.68 1.68 26.01
N LYS A 526 -7.40 2.80 26.05
CA LYS A 526 -8.83 2.85 26.29
C LYS A 526 -9.48 3.54 25.12
N GLN A 527 -10.08 2.73 24.26
CA GLN A 527 -10.59 3.20 22.97
C GLN A 527 -12.05 3.63 23.04
N ASP A 528 -12.84 3.16 24.00
CA ASP A 528 -14.21 3.64 24.16
C ASP A 528 -14.25 4.96 24.94
N PRO A 529 -15.16 5.88 24.59
CA PRO A 529 -15.34 7.12 25.31
C PRO A 529 -15.64 6.88 26.80
N TRP A 530 -14.91 7.57 27.69
CA TRP A 530 -15.11 7.50 29.14
C TRP A 530 -14.78 8.84 29.79
N GLY A 531 -15.62 9.27 30.75
CA GLY A 531 -15.48 10.60 31.35
C GLY A 531 -15.41 11.71 30.27
N PRO A 532 -14.41 12.61 30.31
CA PRO A 532 -14.20 13.65 29.30
C PRO A 532 -13.44 13.16 28.04
N PHE A 533 -12.94 11.92 28.05
CA PHE A 533 -12.09 11.39 27.00
C PHE A 533 -12.89 10.60 25.96
N LEU A 534 -12.50 10.76 24.70
CA LEU A 534 -12.89 9.92 23.58
C LEU A 534 -12.03 8.66 23.54
N ARG A 535 -10.70 8.83 23.62
CA ARG A 535 -9.74 7.72 23.68
C ARG A 535 -8.45 8.15 24.35
N ASN A 536 -7.72 7.18 24.88
CA ASN A 536 -6.41 7.39 25.51
C ASN A 536 -5.54 6.19 25.18
N ASP A 537 -4.26 6.42 25.02
CA ASP A 537 -3.25 5.39 24.82
C ASP A 537 -1.97 5.79 25.55
N LEU A 538 -1.26 4.78 26.05
CA LEU A 538 0.06 4.87 26.62
C LEU A 538 0.91 3.85 25.89
N ARG A 539 1.83 4.32 25.07
CA ARG A 539 2.75 3.50 24.29
C ARG A 539 4.14 3.58 24.88
N MET A 540 4.81 2.44 24.93
CA MET A 540 6.22 2.32 25.27
C MET A 540 6.93 1.65 24.10
N ASN A 541 8.07 2.20 23.69
CA ASN A 541 8.93 1.59 22.69
C ASN A 541 10.34 1.44 23.25
N TYR A 542 11.01 0.38 22.83
CA TYR A 542 12.41 0.14 23.06
C TYR A 542 13.06 -0.25 21.74
N PHE A 543 14.11 0.45 21.38
CA PHE A 543 14.92 0.18 20.21
C PHE A 543 16.37 0.02 20.62
N TYR A 544 16.99 -1.05 20.14
CA TYR A 544 18.39 -1.32 20.30
C TYR A 544 18.99 -1.71 18.94
N LYS A 545 20.10 -1.09 18.58
CA LYS A 545 20.86 -1.36 17.37
C LYS A 545 22.33 -1.39 17.74
N GLU A 546 23.00 -2.46 17.37
CA GLU A 546 24.44 -2.62 17.54
C GLU A 546 25.07 -3.14 16.25
N ARG A 547 26.36 -2.88 16.11
CA ARG A 547 27.20 -3.57 15.13
C ARG A 547 27.56 -4.96 15.63
N THR A 548 27.91 -5.83 14.69
CA THR A 548 28.45 -7.17 14.95
C THR A 548 29.72 -7.21 15.80
N ASP A 549 30.46 -6.11 15.89
CA ASP A 549 31.63 -5.93 16.77
C ASP A 549 31.27 -5.46 18.20
N GLY A 550 29.98 -5.28 18.49
CA GLY A 550 29.47 -4.86 19.80
C GLY A 550 29.38 -3.35 20.00
N LEU A 551 29.65 -2.53 18.98
CA LEU A 551 29.46 -1.09 19.06
C LEU A 551 27.95 -0.75 19.08
N SER A 552 27.46 -0.23 20.20
CA SER A 552 26.07 0.22 20.32
C SER A 552 25.84 1.49 19.51
N LEU A 553 24.95 1.41 18.51
CA LEU A 553 24.61 2.52 17.64
C LEU A 553 23.37 3.28 18.13
N LEU A 554 22.35 2.52 18.54
CA LEU A 554 21.12 3.07 19.09
C LEU A 554 20.73 2.26 20.32
N ASN A 555 20.35 2.95 21.37
CA ASN A 555 19.64 2.39 22.50
C ASN A 555 18.67 3.49 22.92
N ASN A 556 17.38 3.25 22.78
CA ASN A 556 16.35 4.25 23.02
C ASN A 556 15.15 3.59 23.69
N VAL A 557 14.69 4.16 24.79
CA VAL A 557 13.39 3.87 25.38
C VAL A 557 12.55 5.13 25.25
N SER A 558 11.34 5.01 24.71
CA SER A 558 10.38 6.09 24.69
C SER A 558 9.06 5.66 25.32
N VAL A 559 8.40 6.62 25.96
CA VAL A 559 7.06 6.47 26.51
C VAL A 559 6.26 7.68 26.09
N GLU A 560 5.10 7.47 25.49
CA GLU A 560 4.19 8.54 25.12
C GLU A 560 2.76 8.18 25.52
N GLN A 561 2.09 9.13 26.16
CA GLN A 561 0.68 9.07 26.45
C GLN A 561 -0.06 10.08 25.58
N THR A 562 -1.05 9.62 24.82
CA THR A 562 -1.96 10.48 24.07
C THR A 562 -3.36 10.41 24.68
N ASN A 563 -4.02 11.56 24.80
CA ASN A 563 -5.39 11.65 25.27
C ASN A 563 -6.18 12.53 24.33
N VAL A 564 -7.28 12.00 23.80
CA VAL A 564 -8.22 12.74 22.96
C VAL A 564 -9.51 12.92 23.74
N THR A 565 -9.97 14.16 23.89
CA THR A 565 -11.22 14.49 24.57
C THR A 565 -12.42 14.32 23.65
N LYS A 566 -13.63 14.23 24.21
CA LYS A 566 -14.89 14.24 23.44
C LYS A 566 -15.12 15.53 22.64
N SER A 567 -14.38 16.59 22.96
CA SER A 567 -14.37 17.84 22.20
C SER A 567 -13.26 17.88 21.13
N TYR A 568 -12.59 16.76 20.87
CA TYR A 568 -11.48 16.62 19.90
C TYR A 568 -10.25 17.48 20.20
N TRP A 569 -10.15 18.02 21.42
CA TRP A 569 -8.88 18.48 21.93
C TRP A 569 -8.02 17.25 22.20
N ALA A 570 -6.78 17.31 21.76
CA ALA A 570 -5.80 16.27 22.00
C ALA A 570 -4.66 16.83 22.84
N LEU A 571 -4.17 16.03 23.79
CA LEU A 571 -3.00 16.36 24.57
C LEU A 571 -2.14 15.12 24.75
N GLY A 572 -0.84 15.31 24.69
CA GLY A 572 0.11 14.25 24.93
C GLY A 572 1.24 14.69 25.84
N ILE A 573 1.79 13.71 26.54
CA ILE A 573 3.04 13.85 27.28
C ILE A 573 3.89 12.63 26.96
N GLY A 574 5.17 12.86 26.73
CA GLY A 574 6.09 11.78 26.47
C GLY A 574 7.48 12.09 26.97
N GLY A 575 8.30 11.07 26.93
CA GLY A 575 9.73 11.20 27.15
C GLY A 575 10.48 10.08 26.48
N GLU A 576 11.74 10.36 26.20
CA GLU A 576 12.68 9.39 25.69
C GLU A 576 13.98 9.46 26.47
N TYR A 577 14.65 8.32 26.51
CA TYR A 577 15.94 8.15 27.11
C TYR A 577 16.82 7.34 26.17
N SER A 578 17.97 7.90 25.80
CA SER A 578 18.98 7.23 25.01
C SER A 578 20.31 7.27 25.78
N PRO A 579 20.76 6.15 26.38
CA PRO A 579 22.09 6.11 27.00
C PRO A 579 23.18 6.35 25.94
N PRO A 580 24.43 6.63 26.38
CA PRO A 580 25.52 6.89 25.46
C PRO A 580 25.67 5.79 24.40
N SER A 581 25.72 6.20 23.14
CA SER A 581 25.86 5.33 21.97
C SER A 581 26.84 5.94 20.97
N PHE A 582 26.94 5.36 19.78
CA PHE A 582 27.80 5.84 18.71
C PHE A 582 26.98 6.10 17.44
N ASP A 583 27.38 7.10 16.67
CA ASP A 583 26.85 7.36 15.34
C ASP A 583 27.93 7.02 14.30
N ASP A 584 27.56 6.18 13.34
CA ASP A 584 28.36 5.78 12.19
C ASP A 584 27.65 6.06 10.85
N ALA A 585 26.70 7.01 10.82
CA ALA A 585 25.91 7.34 9.63
C ALA A 585 26.73 7.96 8.47
N ASP A 586 27.83 8.66 8.79
CA ASP A 586 28.71 9.34 7.82
C ASP A 586 29.90 8.49 7.37
N VAL A 587 29.97 7.22 7.78
CA VAL A 587 31.16 6.39 7.61
C VAL A 587 30.83 4.99 7.13
N PHE A 588 31.38 4.63 5.98
CA PHE A 588 31.44 3.23 5.55
C PHE A 588 32.16 2.38 6.60
N LYS A 589 31.78 1.10 6.69
CA LYS A 589 32.40 0.13 7.59
C LYS A 589 33.91 0.05 7.32
N GLY A 590 34.73 0.37 8.33
CA GLY A 590 36.20 0.40 8.24
C GLY A 590 36.83 1.76 8.53
N SER A 591 36.04 2.83 8.61
CA SER A 591 36.51 4.13 9.08
C SER A 591 36.74 4.13 10.60
N PRO A 592 37.84 4.73 11.12
CA PRO A 592 38.11 4.83 12.55
C PRO A 592 37.28 5.91 13.26
N TRP A 593 36.47 6.67 12.51
CA TRP A 593 35.71 7.81 13.02
C TRP A 593 34.28 7.37 13.36
N VAL A 594 34.00 7.14 14.63
CA VAL A 594 32.63 7.02 15.15
C VAL A 594 32.35 8.22 16.04
N ILE A 595 31.20 8.86 15.88
CA ILE A 595 30.84 10.02 16.68
C ILE A 595 30.22 9.49 17.97
N ALA A 596 30.83 9.79 19.12
CA ALA A 596 30.23 9.46 20.39
C ALA A 596 28.97 10.32 20.59
N SER A 597 27.82 9.66 20.66
CA SER A 597 26.56 10.29 21.03
C SER A 597 26.46 10.25 22.56
N PRO A 598 26.51 11.40 23.24
CA PRO A 598 26.37 11.43 24.69
C PRO A 598 24.99 10.93 25.11
N GLU A 599 24.80 10.72 26.41
CA GLU A 599 23.48 10.47 26.97
C GLU A 599 22.50 11.56 26.56
N ARG A 600 21.42 11.14 25.89
CA ARG A 600 20.30 11.99 25.51
C ARG A 600 19.05 11.64 26.29
N TRP A 601 18.30 12.65 26.65
CA TRP A 601 16.96 12.46 27.16
C TRP A 601 16.13 13.67 26.80
N ALA A 602 14.87 13.43 26.48
CA ALA A 602 13.92 14.50 26.25
C ALA A 602 12.61 14.17 26.94
N MET A 603 11.94 15.19 27.42
CA MET A 603 10.54 15.12 27.83
C MET A 603 9.79 16.18 27.04
N TRP A 604 8.61 15.84 26.58
CA TRP A 604 7.77 16.76 25.84
C TRP A 604 6.33 16.67 26.30
N GLY A 605 5.62 17.78 26.12
CA GLY A 605 4.18 17.82 26.19
C GLY A 605 3.64 18.62 25.03
N TRP A 606 2.48 18.23 24.55
CA TRP A 606 1.80 18.93 23.49
C TRP A 606 0.30 19.00 23.76
N PHE A 607 -0.33 20.04 23.25
CA PHE A 607 -1.78 20.09 23.13
C PHE A 607 -2.18 20.65 21.77
N LYS A 608 -3.30 20.15 21.26
CA LYS A 608 -3.92 20.52 20.00
C LYS A 608 -5.39 20.81 20.25
N SER A 609 -5.87 21.98 19.82
CA SER A 609 -7.29 22.30 19.87
C SER A 609 -8.10 21.44 18.90
N ASP A 610 -9.43 21.51 19.00
CA ASP A 610 -10.37 20.78 18.13
C ASP A 610 -9.98 20.85 16.64
N GLY A 611 -9.54 19.71 16.09
CA GLY A 611 -9.10 19.57 14.70
C GLY A 611 -10.19 19.75 13.65
N ARG A 612 -11.46 19.82 14.07
CA ARG A 612 -12.62 20.09 13.19
C ARG A 612 -12.80 21.56 12.87
N LYS A 613 -12.08 22.46 13.54
CA LYS A 613 -12.20 23.91 13.37
C LYS A 613 -11.30 24.40 12.24
N SER A 614 -11.69 25.52 11.63
CA SER A 614 -10.91 26.20 10.58
C SER A 614 -9.57 26.75 11.07
N THR A 615 -9.40 26.89 12.38
CA THR A 615 -8.16 27.32 13.02
C THR A 615 -7.81 26.32 14.12
N ILE A 616 -6.61 25.77 14.05
CA ILE A 616 -6.09 24.79 15.01
C ILE A 616 -4.92 25.44 15.73
N LEU A 617 -5.02 25.54 17.06
CA LEU A 617 -3.89 25.88 17.92
C LEU A 617 -3.17 24.58 18.28
N GLN A 618 -1.91 24.48 17.92
CA GLN A 618 -1.02 23.41 18.36
C GLN A 618 0.16 24.04 19.10
N VAL A 619 0.38 23.61 20.32
CA VAL A 619 1.52 24.02 21.13
C VAL A 619 2.23 22.76 21.57
N ALA A 620 3.53 22.71 21.34
CA ALA A 620 4.42 21.69 21.88
C ALA A 620 5.50 22.40 22.70
N TYR A 621 5.88 21.78 23.81
CA TYR A 621 7.03 22.18 24.61
C TYR A 621 7.87 20.93 24.88
N GLY A 622 9.18 21.10 24.88
CA GLY A 622 10.13 20.04 25.17
C GLY A 622 11.28 20.58 25.99
N PHE A 623 11.86 19.74 26.83
CA PHE A 623 13.11 20.02 27.52
C PHE A 623 13.92 18.72 27.55
N GLY A 624 15.23 18.85 27.39
CA GLY A 624 16.08 17.69 27.26
C GLY A 624 17.55 18.05 27.20
N ARG A 625 18.35 17.01 26.96
CA ARG A 625 19.78 17.07 26.70
C ARG A 625 20.03 16.33 25.38
N ASP A 626 20.59 17.05 24.42
CA ASP A 626 21.04 16.53 23.12
C ASP A 626 22.53 16.17 23.12
#